data_AF-A0A1I0ZVL7-F1
#
_entry.id   AF-A0A1I0ZVL7-F1
#
_cell.length_a   1.000
_cell.length_b   1.000
_cell.length_c   1.000
_cell.angle_alpha   90.00
_cell.angle_beta   90.00
_cell.angle_gamma   90.00
#
_symmetry.space_group_name_H-M   'P 1'
#
loop_
_entity.id
_entity.type
_entity.pdbx_description
1 polymer ?
#
loop_
_entity_poly.entity_id
_entity_poly.type
_entity_poly.pdbx_seq_one_letter_code
_entity_poly.pdbx_strand_id
1 'polypeptide(L)'
;MLPTTRRRAATATPLLRPGTAPTAPASPSPLVADALALAAFGAAPVAAPTGLRTMGVEEELLLVDPRTGRPVPRAPQALAAAALLAASTSGTDAGSGTPVVAPPLGAELQQEQVETATPPRTSPDDLLDDLRRLRAAADEAARAVGARAAALACSPLPVVPTRAPGDRYDAIARAFGITCSEQLTSGCHVHVAVASPHEGVAVLDRIRPWLPVLLALSANSPYRDGQDTGYASYRTQAWVRWPGAGPTDLFGSPERYRAEVAALLATGVPLDEGMVYFDARLSARYPTVEVRVADVCLDPADVALLAVLCRALVETAAAEWRAGEPAPDVPTTILRMAA
;
A
#
# COMPACT_ATOMS: atom_id res chain seq x y z
N MET A 1 -31.50 -8.72 -67.82
CA MET A 1 -32.20 -8.50 -66.54
C MET A 1 -31.12 -8.32 -65.47
N LEU A 2 -30.74 -7.08 -65.17
CA LEU A 2 -29.73 -6.70 -64.17
C LEU A 2 -30.44 -6.33 -62.86
N PRO A 3 -30.00 -6.81 -61.68
CA PRO A 3 -30.53 -6.32 -60.42
C PRO A 3 -29.72 -5.12 -59.91
N THR A 4 -30.47 -4.09 -59.53
CA THR A 4 -30.04 -2.78 -59.05
C THR A 4 -29.61 -2.82 -57.58
N THR A 5 -28.44 -2.24 -57.29
CA THR A 5 -27.92 -1.96 -55.94
C THR A 5 -28.71 -0.83 -55.26
N ARG A 6 -29.31 -1.08 -54.09
CA ARG A 6 -29.84 -0.04 -53.20
C ARG A 6 -28.79 0.36 -52.16
N ARG A 7 -28.26 1.57 -52.27
CA ARG A 7 -27.50 2.27 -51.20
C ARG A 7 -28.45 2.67 -50.07
N ARG A 8 -28.12 2.30 -48.82
CA ARG A 8 -28.72 2.89 -47.61
C ARG A 8 -27.93 4.14 -47.23
N ALA A 9 -28.64 5.24 -47.00
CA ALA A 9 -28.11 6.50 -46.50
C ALA A 9 -27.75 6.39 -45.02
N ALA A 10 -26.58 6.90 -44.64
CA ALA A 10 -26.14 7.06 -43.27
C ALA A 10 -26.77 8.33 -42.67
N THR A 11 -27.55 8.19 -41.62
CA THR A 11 -28.05 9.28 -40.77
C THR A 11 -26.97 9.65 -39.75
N ALA A 12 -26.53 10.90 -39.79
CA ALA A 12 -25.57 11.47 -38.85
C ALA A 12 -26.19 11.68 -37.46
N THR A 13 -25.52 11.20 -36.42
CA THR A 13 -25.84 11.44 -35.01
C THR A 13 -25.24 12.79 -34.57
N PRO A 14 -25.97 13.67 -33.87
CA PRO A 14 -25.43 14.95 -33.44
C PRO A 14 -24.54 14.78 -32.20
N LEU A 15 -23.38 15.45 -32.22
CA LEU A 15 -22.41 15.56 -31.13
C LEU A 15 -23.03 16.35 -29.95
N LEU A 16 -23.03 15.75 -28.75
CA LEU A 16 -23.39 16.43 -27.51
C LEU A 16 -22.34 17.52 -27.19
N ARG A 17 -22.81 18.73 -26.90
CA ARG A 17 -21.98 19.81 -26.32
C ARG A 17 -21.70 19.53 -24.84
N PRO A 18 -20.52 19.88 -24.30
CA PRO A 18 -20.22 19.70 -22.89
C PRO A 18 -21.01 20.73 -22.07
N GLY A 19 -21.88 20.22 -21.19
CA GLY A 19 -22.56 21.01 -20.17
C GLY A 19 -21.61 21.30 -19.01
N THR A 20 -21.60 22.53 -18.54
CA THR A 20 -20.93 22.99 -17.32
C THR A 20 -21.49 22.25 -16.11
N ALA A 21 -20.66 21.47 -15.42
CA ALA A 21 -21.00 20.84 -14.16
C ALA A 21 -21.03 21.88 -13.01
N PRO A 22 -21.99 21.79 -12.08
CA PRO A 22 -22.02 22.67 -10.91
C PRO A 22 -20.91 22.28 -9.92
N THR A 23 -20.18 23.28 -9.45
CA THR A 23 -19.19 23.18 -8.36
C THR A 23 -19.90 22.87 -7.04
N ALA A 24 -19.77 21.63 -6.56
CA ALA A 24 -20.12 21.26 -5.20
C ALA A 24 -18.96 21.61 -4.24
N PRO A 25 -19.21 22.14 -3.03
CA PRO A 25 -18.16 22.43 -2.07
C PRO A 25 -17.53 21.12 -1.57
N ALA A 26 -16.20 21.02 -1.69
CA ALA A 26 -15.42 19.91 -1.16
C ALA A 26 -15.61 19.83 0.36
N SER A 27 -16.30 18.78 0.81
CA SER A 27 -16.36 18.40 2.22
C SER A 27 -15.17 17.48 2.51
N PRO A 28 -14.41 17.70 3.60
CA PRO A 28 -13.27 16.84 3.93
C PRO A 28 -13.78 15.42 4.23
N SER A 29 -13.23 14.44 3.52
CA SER A 29 -13.57 13.01 3.71
C SER A 29 -12.74 12.42 4.85
N PRO A 30 -13.33 11.62 5.76
CA PRO A 30 -12.59 10.96 6.83
C PRO A 30 -11.83 9.73 6.29
N LEU A 31 -10.55 9.60 6.64
CA LEU A 31 -9.65 8.56 6.15
C LEU A 31 -9.77 7.34 7.08
N VAL A 32 -10.29 6.20 6.63
CA VAL A 32 -10.43 4.99 7.48
C VAL A 32 -9.13 4.17 7.56
N ALA A 33 -8.00 4.88 7.67
CA ALA A 33 -6.74 4.42 8.26
C ALA A 33 -6.45 5.19 9.59
N ASP A 34 -7.41 6.00 10.07
CA ASP A 34 -7.20 7.02 11.10
C ASP A 34 -7.04 6.51 12.55
N ALA A 35 -7.27 5.23 12.86
CA ALA A 35 -7.13 4.75 14.24
C ALA A 35 -5.66 4.49 14.66
N LEU A 36 -4.77 4.23 13.70
CA LEU A 36 -3.36 3.92 13.95
C LEU A 36 -2.49 5.19 14.12
N ALA A 37 -2.89 6.28 13.48
CA ALA A 37 -2.02 7.39 13.16
C ALA A 37 -1.88 8.47 14.26
N LEU A 38 -2.78 8.53 15.26
CA LEU A 38 -2.80 9.64 16.21
C LEU A 38 -1.89 9.46 17.44
N ALA A 39 -1.34 8.28 17.68
CA ALA A 39 -0.63 7.97 18.93
C ALA A 39 0.91 8.08 18.87
N ALA A 40 1.54 8.24 17.70
CA ALA A 40 2.99 7.96 17.60
C ALA A 40 3.93 9.08 17.13
N PHE A 41 3.50 10.12 16.39
CA PHE A 41 4.47 11.08 15.82
C PHE A 41 4.01 12.54 15.93
N GLY A 42 4.63 13.27 16.86
CA GLY A 42 4.57 14.73 16.90
C GLY A 42 5.27 15.33 15.68
N ALA A 43 4.56 16.18 14.94
CA ALA A 43 5.09 16.92 13.81
C ALA A 43 6.12 17.97 14.26
N ALA A 44 7.39 17.74 13.95
CA ALA A 44 8.47 18.72 14.08
C ALA A 44 9.16 18.92 12.71
N PRO A 45 9.67 20.13 12.40
CA PRO A 45 10.30 20.42 11.11
C PRO A 45 11.60 19.61 10.93
N VAL A 46 11.76 18.99 9.76
CA VAL A 46 12.84 18.05 9.46
C VAL A 46 14.10 18.81 9.05
N ALA A 47 15.08 18.87 9.95
CA ALA A 47 16.48 19.04 9.57
C ALA A 47 16.95 17.76 8.86
N ALA A 48 17.87 17.87 7.89
CA ALA A 48 18.46 16.71 7.24
C ALA A 48 19.01 15.74 8.32
N PRO A 49 18.71 14.42 8.26
CA PRO A 49 19.17 13.50 9.28
C PRO A 49 20.69 13.49 9.27
N THR A 50 21.32 13.97 10.34
CA THR A 50 22.77 13.83 10.58
C THR A 50 23.11 12.46 11.17
N GLY A 51 22.17 11.52 11.13
CA GLY A 51 22.28 10.13 11.60
C GLY A 51 21.58 9.16 10.65
N LEU A 52 21.65 7.86 10.97
CA LEU A 52 21.02 6.79 10.18
C LEU A 52 19.53 7.09 9.93
N ARG A 53 19.08 6.98 8.67
CA ARG A 53 17.65 7.08 8.33
C ARG A 53 16.84 6.05 9.10
N THR A 54 15.65 6.47 9.54
CA THR A 54 14.67 5.57 10.12
C THR A 54 13.92 4.80 9.04
N MET A 55 13.44 3.62 9.42
CA MET A 55 12.58 2.75 8.63
C MET A 55 11.35 2.36 9.44
N GLY A 56 10.17 2.43 8.85
CA GLY A 56 8.91 1.94 9.40
C GLY A 56 8.24 0.99 8.41
N VAL A 57 7.48 0.03 8.90
CA VAL A 57 6.83 -1.00 8.06
C VAL A 57 5.35 -1.06 8.35
N GLU A 58 4.55 -1.12 7.29
CA GLU A 58 3.14 -1.46 7.32
C GLU A 58 2.95 -2.86 6.72
N GLU A 59 2.21 -3.75 7.40
CA GLU A 59 1.87 -5.08 6.90
C GLU A 59 0.36 -5.31 6.90
N GLU A 60 -0.16 -5.77 5.77
CA GLU A 60 -1.54 -6.25 5.66
C GLU A 60 -1.57 -7.77 5.93
N LEU A 61 -2.42 -8.23 6.84
CA LEU A 61 -2.53 -9.63 7.24
C LEU A 61 -3.93 -10.16 6.93
N LEU A 62 -4.00 -11.36 6.36
CA LEU A 62 -5.24 -12.03 6.01
C LEU A 62 -5.85 -12.69 7.25
N LEU A 63 -7.12 -12.47 7.50
CA LEU A 63 -7.89 -13.15 8.54
C LEU A 63 -8.46 -14.45 8.00
N VAL A 64 -8.11 -15.57 8.62
CA VAL A 64 -8.50 -16.91 8.17
C VAL A 64 -9.20 -17.71 9.27
N ASP A 65 -10.12 -18.57 8.87
CA ASP A 65 -10.72 -19.56 9.76
C ASP A 65 -9.66 -20.59 10.20
N PRO A 66 -9.45 -20.82 11.51
CA PRO A 66 -8.38 -21.68 12.03
C PRO A 66 -8.52 -23.15 11.65
N ARG A 67 -9.71 -23.62 11.26
CA ARG A 67 -9.97 -25.03 10.94
C ARG A 67 -9.83 -25.31 9.46
N THR A 68 -10.20 -24.35 8.61
CA THR A 68 -10.29 -24.52 7.17
C THR A 68 -9.24 -23.72 6.40
N GLY A 69 -8.63 -22.70 7.02
CA GLY A 69 -7.70 -21.78 6.39
C GLY A 69 -8.36 -20.77 5.44
N ARG A 70 -9.69 -20.80 5.28
CA ARG A 70 -10.40 -19.91 4.36
C ARG A 70 -10.44 -18.48 4.91
N PRO A 71 -10.30 -17.44 4.07
CA PRO A 71 -10.44 -16.07 4.54
C PRO A 71 -11.83 -15.80 5.14
N VAL A 72 -11.90 -14.98 6.19
CA VAL A 72 -13.13 -14.65 6.90
C VAL A 72 -13.29 -13.15 7.14
N PRO A 73 -14.47 -12.56 6.90
CA PRO A 73 -14.72 -11.14 7.12
C PRO A 73 -14.93 -10.84 8.61
N ARG A 74 -13.81 -10.63 9.31
CA ARG A 74 -13.77 -10.45 10.76
C ARG A 74 -12.99 -9.22 11.21
N ALA A 75 -12.50 -8.40 10.28
CA ALA A 75 -11.69 -7.24 10.61
C ALA A 75 -12.38 -6.27 11.59
N PRO A 76 -13.66 -5.85 11.40
CA PRO A 76 -14.32 -4.94 12.35
C PRO A 76 -14.36 -5.49 13.78
N GLN A 77 -14.62 -6.80 13.92
CA GLN A 77 -14.65 -7.46 15.23
C GLN A 77 -13.24 -7.59 15.82
N ALA A 78 -12.24 -7.94 15.00
CA ALA A 78 -10.85 -8.04 15.45
C ALA A 78 -10.31 -6.68 15.91
N LEU A 79 -10.61 -5.60 15.19
CA LEU A 79 -10.29 -4.22 15.55
C LEU A 79 -10.91 -3.83 16.91
N ALA A 80 -12.19 -4.15 17.10
CA ALA A 80 -12.87 -3.92 18.37
C ALA A 80 -12.26 -4.74 19.52
N ALA A 81 -11.90 -6.01 19.27
CA ALA A 81 -11.21 -6.85 20.23
C ALA A 81 -9.83 -6.30 20.61
N ALA A 82 -9.04 -5.85 19.62
CA ALA A 82 -7.73 -5.22 19.86
C ALA A 82 -7.85 -3.97 20.74
N ALA A 83 -8.85 -3.11 20.50
CA ALA A 83 -9.10 -1.94 21.32
C ALA A 83 -9.46 -2.30 22.78
N LEU A 84 -10.26 -3.34 22.98
CA LEU A 84 -10.61 -3.83 24.32
C LEU A 84 -9.40 -4.44 25.05
N LEU A 85 -8.57 -5.21 24.34
CA LEU A 85 -7.32 -5.77 24.87
C LEU A 85 -6.38 -4.64 25.30
N ALA A 86 -6.19 -3.60 24.46
CA ALA A 86 -5.40 -2.42 24.77
C ALA A 86 -5.85 -1.70 26.05
N ALA A 87 -7.17 -1.53 26.20
CA ALA A 87 -7.76 -0.91 27.39
C ALA A 87 -7.54 -1.75 28.66
N SER A 88 -7.54 -3.09 28.53
CA SER A 88 -7.33 -4.00 29.66
C SER A 88 -5.86 -4.13 30.09
N THR A 89 -4.91 -3.92 29.18
CA THR A 89 -3.46 -3.98 29.43
C THR A 89 -2.87 -2.63 29.84
N SER A 90 -3.69 -1.58 29.89
CA SER A 90 -3.32 -0.26 30.40
C SER A 90 -3.15 -0.26 31.93
N GLY A 91 -2.32 -1.17 32.45
CA GLY A 91 -1.72 -1.15 33.78
C GLY A 91 -0.31 -0.59 33.69
N THR A 92 0.10 0.18 34.69
CA THR A 92 1.43 0.81 34.75
C THR A 92 2.53 -0.25 34.85
N ASP A 93 3.38 -0.38 33.83
CA ASP A 93 4.65 -1.09 33.97
C ASP A 93 5.59 -0.24 34.85
N ALA A 94 5.98 -0.78 36.00
CA ALA A 94 6.65 -0.06 37.09
C ALA A 94 8.15 0.22 36.84
N GLY A 95 8.62 0.12 35.60
CA GLY A 95 10.04 0.26 35.26
C GLY A 95 10.40 1.19 34.11
N SER A 96 9.46 1.53 33.21
CA SER A 96 9.78 2.24 31.94
C SER A 96 9.02 3.56 31.73
N GLY A 97 8.02 3.87 32.57
CA GLY A 97 7.24 5.10 32.48
C GLY A 97 6.47 5.29 31.16
N THR A 98 6.45 4.28 30.28
CA THR A 98 5.75 4.30 29.00
C THR A 98 4.49 3.44 29.12
N PRO A 99 3.28 4.01 28.95
CA PRO A 99 2.06 3.20 28.93
C PRO A 99 2.14 2.20 27.78
N VAL A 100 1.94 0.91 28.10
CA VAL A 100 1.81 -0.16 27.10
C VAL A 100 0.43 -0.03 26.46
N VAL A 101 0.33 0.86 25.47
CA VAL A 101 -0.83 0.94 24.59
C VAL A 101 -0.65 -0.17 23.56
N ALA A 102 -1.60 -1.12 23.46
CA ALA A 102 -1.52 -2.12 22.40
C ALA A 102 -1.46 -1.39 21.05
N PRO A 103 -0.58 -1.83 20.14
CA PRO A 103 -0.42 -1.15 18.88
C PRO A 103 -1.74 -1.18 18.12
N PRO A 104 -2.18 -0.03 17.57
CA PRO A 104 -3.46 0.00 16.91
C PRO A 104 -3.45 -0.92 15.67
N LEU A 105 -4.58 -1.57 15.38
CA LEU A 105 -4.77 -2.30 14.13
C LEU A 105 -5.55 -1.41 13.16
N GLY A 106 -5.21 -1.48 11.88
CA GLY A 106 -5.87 -0.74 10.81
C GLY A 106 -6.96 -1.57 10.14
N ALA A 107 -7.98 -0.87 9.64
CA ALA A 107 -9.01 -1.46 8.78
C ALA A 107 -8.58 -1.33 7.32
N GLU A 108 -9.01 -2.29 6.49
CA GLU A 108 -8.70 -2.32 5.07
C GLU A 108 -9.94 -2.36 4.18
N LEU A 109 -9.73 -2.23 2.85
CA LEU A 109 -10.81 -2.26 1.84
C LEU A 109 -11.71 -3.50 1.99
N GLN A 110 -11.13 -4.65 2.30
CA GLN A 110 -11.84 -5.90 2.52
C GLN A 110 -11.80 -6.29 4.00
N GLN A 111 -12.92 -6.82 4.51
CA GLN A 111 -13.07 -7.22 5.91
C GLN A 111 -12.28 -8.49 6.26
N GLU A 112 -11.71 -9.16 5.27
CA GLU A 112 -10.79 -10.28 5.42
C GLU A 112 -9.36 -9.85 5.75
N GLN A 113 -9.05 -8.55 5.86
CA GLN A 113 -7.69 -8.06 6.15
C GLN A 113 -7.65 -7.12 7.35
N VAL A 114 -6.53 -7.16 8.06
CA VAL A 114 -6.15 -6.15 9.08
C VAL A 114 -4.77 -5.64 8.77
N GLU A 115 -4.50 -4.38 9.12
CA GLU A 115 -3.21 -3.75 8.90
C GLU A 115 -2.48 -3.55 10.24
N THR A 116 -1.15 -3.69 10.22
CA THR A 116 -0.26 -3.35 11.33
C THR A 116 0.77 -2.34 10.86
N ALA A 117 1.21 -1.44 11.74
CA ALA A 117 2.27 -0.48 11.43
C ALA A 117 3.28 -0.38 12.56
N THR A 118 4.57 -0.48 12.25
CA THR A 118 5.65 -0.29 13.21
C THR A 118 5.90 1.19 13.45
N PRO A 119 6.40 1.58 14.64
CA PRO A 119 7.09 2.85 14.74
C PRO A 119 8.37 2.85 13.87
N PRO A 120 8.85 4.02 13.42
CA PRO A 120 10.14 4.20 12.77
C PRO A 120 11.29 3.81 13.70
N ARG A 121 12.17 2.96 13.19
CA ARG A 121 13.37 2.47 13.87
C ARG A 121 14.62 2.77 13.07
N THR A 122 15.73 2.99 13.76
CA THR A 122 17.07 2.93 13.15
C THR A 122 17.71 1.55 13.32
N SER A 123 17.32 0.79 14.35
CA SER A 123 17.79 -0.57 14.60
C SER A 123 16.94 -1.61 13.85
N PRO A 124 17.56 -2.53 13.10
CA PRO A 124 16.86 -3.69 12.53
C PRO A 124 16.29 -4.62 13.59
N ASP A 125 16.98 -4.78 14.72
CA ASP A 125 16.55 -5.67 15.79
C ASP A 125 15.30 -5.12 16.49
N ASP A 126 15.26 -3.81 16.75
CA ASP A 126 14.07 -3.17 17.32
C ASP A 126 12.86 -3.27 16.38
N LEU A 127 13.10 -3.13 15.06
CA LEU A 127 12.06 -3.29 14.04
C LEU A 127 11.53 -4.73 14.03
N LEU A 128 12.41 -5.72 14.05
CA LEU A 128 12.03 -7.15 14.09
C LEU A 128 11.21 -7.46 15.34
N ASP A 129 11.59 -6.90 16.48
CA ASP A 129 10.87 -7.06 17.73
C ASP A 129 9.49 -6.39 17.69
N ASP A 130 9.36 -5.21 17.07
CA ASP A 130 8.06 -4.59 16.81
C ASP A 130 7.18 -5.46 15.91
N LEU A 131 7.71 -5.95 14.78
CA LEU A 131 6.99 -6.80 13.83
C LEU A 131 6.44 -8.06 14.52
N ARG A 132 7.26 -8.73 15.35
CA ARG A 132 6.83 -9.90 16.13
C ARG A 132 5.71 -9.56 17.10
N ARG A 133 5.83 -8.45 17.84
CA ARG A 133 4.79 -7.98 18.77
C ARG A 133 3.49 -7.65 18.05
N LEU A 134 3.58 -6.93 16.94
CA LEU A 134 2.43 -6.52 16.12
C LEU A 134 1.68 -7.70 15.54
N ARG A 135 2.39 -8.65 14.92
CA ARG A 135 1.79 -9.88 14.39
C ARG A 135 1.15 -10.73 15.49
N ALA A 136 1.77 -10.82 16.66
CA ALA A 136 1.20 -11.52 17.81
C ALA A 136 -0.09 -10.84 18.30
N ALA A 137 -0.10 -9.51 18.43
CA ALA A 137 -1.28 -8.75 18.82
C ALA A 137 -2.41 -8.87 17.77
N ALA A 138 -2.07 -8.85 16.48
CA ALA A 138 -3.02 -9.06 15.39
C ALA A 138 -3.66 -10.46 15.46
N ASP A 139 -2.85 -11.51 15.68
CA ASP A 139 -3.38 -12.88 15.82
C ASP A 139 -4.19 -13.06 17.11
N GLU A 140 -3.81 -12.42 18.22
CA GLU A 140 -4.58 -12.43 19.46
C GLU A 140 -5.97 -11.81 19.26
N ALA A 141 -6.02 -10.64 18.62
CA ALA A 141 -7.28 -9.97 18.27
C ALA A 141 -8.13 -10.80 17.32
N ALA A 142 -7.52 -11.45 16.32
CA ALA A 142 -8.21 -12.37 15.41
C ALA A 142 -8.79 -13.59 16.15
N ARG A 143 -8.04 -14.16 17.10
CA ARG A 143 -8.47 -15.33 17.89
C ARG A 143 -9.67 -15.01 18.78
N ALA A 144 -9.73 -13.80 19.34
CA ALA A 144 -10.88 -13.36 20.13
C ALA A 144 -12.20 -13.40 19.35
N VAL A 145 -12.14 -13.40 18.01
CA VAL A 145 -13.31 -13.40 17.11
C VAL A 145 -13.40 -14.67 16.26
N GLY A 146 -12.67 -15.73 16.65
CA GLY A 146 -12.70 -17.04 16.01
C GLY A 146 -11.91 -17.14 14.70
N ALA A 147 -10.97 -16.25 14.46
CA ALA A 147 -10.08 -16.23 13.29
C ALA A 147 -8.60 -16.37 13.69
N ARG A 148 -7.70 -16.36 12.70
CA ARG A 148 -6.25 -16.22 12.83
C ARG A 148 -5.76 -15.14 11.88
N ALA A 149 -4.70 -14.42 12.23
CA ALA A 149 -4.01 -13.53 11.31
C ALA A 149 -2.88 -14.28 10.60
N ALA A 150 -2.80 -14.17 9.28
CA ALA A 150 -1.82 -14.86 8.45
C ALA A 150 -1.16 -13.90 7.45
N ALA A 151 0.17 -13.91 7.40
CA ALA A 151 0.96 -13.12 6.45
C ALA A 151 0.96 -13.80 5.07
N LEU A 152 -0.16 -13.67 4.34
CA LEU A 152 -0.37 -14.27 3.02
C LEU A 152 -0.71 -13.17 2.01
N ALA A 153 0.15 -12.95 1.02
CA ALA A 153 -0.06 -11.89 0.04
C ALA A 153 -1.25 -12.15 -0.91
N CYS A 154 -1.65 -13.41 -1.08
CA CYS A 154 -2.90 -13.82 -1.72
C CYS A 154 -3.50 -15.01 -0.94
N SER A 155 -4.83 -15.17 -1.01
CA SER A 155 -5.48 -16.36 -0.45
C SER A 155 -5.17 -17.59 -1.31
N PRO A 156 -4.57 -18.66 -0.75
CA PRO A 156 -4.38 -19.90 -1.49
C PRO A 156 -5.71 -20.67 -1.69
N LEU A 157 -6.79 -20.26 -1.03
CA LEU A 157 -8.11 -20.90 -1.09
C LEU A 157 -9.16 -19.99 -1.74
N PRO A 158 -10.25 -20.57 -2.30
CA PRO A 158 -11.34 -19.80 -2.89
C PRO A 158 -12.02 -18.87 -1.88
N VAL A 159 -12.15 -17.59 -2.26
CA VAL A 159 -12.74 -16.53 -1.46
C VAL A 159 -13.57 -15.59 -2.32
N VAL A 160 -14.65 -15.07 -1.75
CA VAL A 160 -15.39 -13.93 -2.28
C VAL A 160 -15.17 -12.79 -1.29
N PRO A 161 -14.35 -11.77 -1.63
CA PRO A 161 -14.01 -10.71 -0.69
C PRO A 161 -15.24 -9.93 -0.22
N THR A 162 -15.25 -9.57 1.06
CA THR A 162 -16.32 -8.80 1.67
C THR A 162 -15.87 -7.36 1.87
N ARG A 163 -16.39 -6.45 1.04
CA ARG A 163 -16.02 -5.04 1.13
C ARG A 163 -16.38 -4.44 2.50
N ALA A 164 -15.49 -3.63 3.04
CA ALA A 164 -15.78 -2.79 4.19
C ALA A 164 -16.84 -1.73 3.85
N PRO A 165 -17.77 -1.41 4.77
CA PRO A 165 -18.74 -0.35 4.53
C PRO A 165 -18.05 1.03 4.49
N GLY A 166 -18.59 1.95 3.69
CA GLY A 166 -18.17 3.35 3.70
C GLY A 166 -18.24 4.02 2.34
N ASP A 167 -18.61 5.30 2.33
CA ASP A 167 -18.83 6.08 1.10
C ASP A 167 -17.66 6.02 0.12
N ARG A 168 -16.43 6.05 0.67
CA ARG A 168 -15.19 5.91 -0.09
C ARG A 168 -15.10 4.56 -0.80
N TYR A 169 -15.22 3.46 -0.05
CA TYR A 169 -15.09 2.12 -0.62
C TYR A 169 -16.23 1.80 -1.59
N ASP A 170 -17.42 2.34 -1.35
CA ASP A 170 -18.53 2.26 -2.29
C ASP A 170 -18.26 3.04 -3.58
N ALA A 171 -17.61 4.20 -3.49
CA ALA A 171 -17.18 4.95 -4.68
C ALA A 171 -16.13 4.18 -5.49
N ILE A 172 -15.15 3.57 -4.83
CA ILE A 172 -14.13 2.72 -5.47
C ILE A 172 -14.81 1.53 -6.15
N ALA A 173 -15.71 0.83 -5.46
CA ALA A 173 -16.41 -0.32 -6.03
C ALA A 173 -17.24 0.06 -7.27
N ARG A 174 -17.92 1.21 -7.24
CA ARG A 174 -18.67 1.72 -8.41
C ARG A 174 -17.76 2.06 -9.59
N ALA A 175 -16.59 2.64 -9.34
CA ALA A 175 -15.67 3.07 -10.39
C ALA A 175 -14.87 1.91 -11.02
N PHE A 176 -14.49 0.91 -10.21
CA PHE A 176 -13.54 -0.13 -10.63
C PHE A 176 -14.17 -1.53 -10.78
N GLY A 177 -15.44 -1.71 -10.40
CA GLY A 177 -16.21 -2.93 -10.66
C GLY A 177 -15.49 -4.21 -10.26
N ILE A 178 -15.27 -5.10 -11.23
CA ILE A 178 -14.65 -6.41 -11.01
C ILE A 178 -13.24 -6.29 -10.42
N THR A 179 -12.45 -5.31 -10.84
CA THR A 179 -11.11 -5.06 -10.28
C THR A 179 -11.16 -4.84 -8.77
N CYS A 180 -12.15 -4.07 -8.30
CA CYS A 180 -12.36 -3.87 -6.86
C CYS A 180 -12.95 -5.10 -6.16
N SER A 181 -13.89 -5.82 -6.77
CA SER A 181 -14.50 -6.99 -6.12
C SER A 181 -13.56 -8.17 -5.98
N GLU A 182 -12.57 -8.29 -6.88
CA GLU A 182 -11.55 -9.33 -6.83
C GLU A 182 -10.32 -8.91 -6.01
N GLN A 183 -10.26 -7.66 -5.54
CA GLN A 183 -9.14 -7.14 -4.80
C GLN A 183 -9.13 -7.71 -3.38
N LEU A 184 -8.23 -8.66 -3.13
CA LEU A 184 -7.89 -9.18 -1.81
C LEU A 184 -6.43 -9.65 -1.86
N THR A 185 -5.52 -8.72 -1.63
CA THR A 185 -4.07 -8.97 -1.63
C THR A 185 -3.46 -8.25 -0.46
N SER A 186 -2.47 -8.86 0.18
CA SER A 186 -1.74 -8.27 1.31
C SER A 186 -0.33 -7.81 0.92
N GLY A 187 -0.05 -6.53 1.09
CA GLY A 187 1.28 -5.94 0.88
C GLY A 187 2.13 -5.79 2.13
N CYS A 188 3.42 -5.51 1.89
CA CYS A 188 4.34 -4.95 2.87
C CYS A 188 4.84 -3.60 2.36
N HIS A 189 4.57 -2.52 3.07
CA HIS A 189 5.02 -1.18 2.71
C HIS A 189 6.17 -0.76 3.63
N VAL A 190 7.28 -0.32 3.05
CA VAL A 190 8.43 0.18 3.81
C VAL A 190 8.55 1.68 3.61
N HIS A 191 8.44 2.41 4.71
CA HIS A 191 8.72 3.84 4.79
C HIS A 191 10.17 4.08 5.19
N VAL A 192 10.91 4.89 4.44
CA VAL A 192 12.27 5.32 4.80
C VAL A 192 12.33 6.85 4.81
N ALA A 193 12.82 7.43 5.91
CA ALA A 193 12.91 8.87 6.07
C ALA A 193 13.82 9.53 5.01
N VAL A 194 13.39 10.70 4.52
CA VAL A 194 14.17 11.54 3.60
C VAL A 194 14.25 12.98 4.10
N ALA A 195 15.34 13.66 3.77
CA ALA A 195 15.61 15.01 4.28
C ALA A 195 14.73 16.10 3.66
N SER A 196 14.23 15.88 2.45
CA SER A 196 13.40 16.85 1.71
C SER A 196 12.63 16.19 0.57
N PRO A 197 11.60 16.85 0.02
CA PRO A 197 10.94 16.37 -1.20
C PRO A 197 11.91 16.24 -2.40
N HIS A 198 12.91 17.12 -2.51
CA HIS A 198 13.92 17.03 -3.58
C HIS A 198 14.75 15.75 -3.47
N GLU A 199 15.20 15.43 -2.26
CA GLU A 199 15.89 14.15 -2.00
C GLU A 199 14.95 12.98 -2.27
N GLY A 200 13.70 13.04 -1.80
CA GLY A 200 12.73 11.99 -2.01
C GLY A 200 12.48 11.67 -3.49
N VAL A 201 12.26 12.68 -4.33
CA VAL A 201 12.11 12.48 -5.77
C VAL A 201 13.38 11.92 -6.40
N ALA A 202 14.54 12.46 -6.02
CA ALA A 202 15.81 11.97 -6.52
C ALA A 202 16.06 10.49 -6.15
N VAL A 203 15.61 10.08 -4.97
CA VAL A 203 15.61 8.69 -4.52
C VAL A 203 14.65 7.84 -5.37
N LEU A 204 13.39 8.27 -5.52
CA LEU A 204 12.40 7.56 -6.33
C LEU A 204 12.92 7.27 -7.74
N ASP A 205 13.50 8.28 -8.40
CA ASP A 205 14.06 8.19 -9.74
C ASP A 205 15.17 7.12 -9.85
N ARG A 206 15.98 6.97 -8.80
CA ARG A 206 17.16 6.08 -8.75
C ARG A 206 16.83 4.65 -8.33
N ILE A 207 15.86 4.44 -7.46
CA ILE A 207 15.54 3.11 -6.95
C ILE A 207 14.68 2.28 -7.91
N ARG A 208 14.09 2.87 -8.96
CA ARG A 208 13.16 2.18 -9.89
C ARG A 208 13.68 0.82 -10.41
N PRO A 209 14.95 0.68 -10.86
CA PRO A 209 15.46 -0.60 -11.36
C PRO A 209 15.63 -1.68 -10.27
N TRP A 210 15.62 -1.29 -8.99
CA TRP A 210 15.80 -2.19 -7.86
C TRP A 210 14.47 -2.68 -7.26
N LEU A 211 13.36 -2.01 -7.55
CA LEU A 211 12.03 -2.41 -7.03
C LEU A 211 11.65 -3.86 -7.43
N PRO A 212 11.88 -4.32 -8.67
CA PRO A 212 11.61 -5.71 -9.02
C PRO A 212 12.47 -6.74 -8.26
N VAL A 213 13.67 -6.36 -7.82
CA VAL A 213 14.53 -7.23 -7.00
C VAL A 213 13.94 -7.38 -5.60
N LEU A 214 13.43 -6.30 -5.01
CA LEU A 214 12.73 -6.33 -3.73
C LEU A 214 11.45 -7.19 -3.81
N LEU A 215 10.71 -7.09 -4.92
CA LEU A 215 9.57 -7.97 -5.19
C LEU A 215 9.99 -9.44 -5.25
N ALA A 216 11.05 -9.76 -6.00
CA ALA A 216 11.54 -11.13 -6.13
C ALA A 216 11.96 -11.74 -4.77
N LEU A 217 12.55 -10.94 -3.88
CA LEU A 217 12.94 -11.37 -2.54
C LEU A 217 11.75 -11.58 -1.60
N SER A 218 10.65 -10.83 -1.80
CA SER A 218 9.47 -10.86 -0.91
C SER A 218 8.33 -11.76 -1.42
N ALA A 219 8.43 -12.27 -2.64
CA ALA A 219 7.37 -13.01 -3.32
C ALA A 219 6.74 -14.11 -2.43
N ASN A 220 5.45 -13.95 -2.14
CA ASN A 220 4.69 -14.80 -1.21
C ASN A 220 3.22 -14.96 -1.67
N SER A 221 3.01 -15.04 -2.98
CA SER A 221 1.67 -15.25 -3.55
C SER A 221 1.64 -16.17 -4.78
N PRO A 222 2.19 -17.41 -4.70
CA PRO A 222 2.14 -18.32 -5.83
C PRO A 222 0.75 -18.91 -6.10
N TYR A 223 -0.11 -18.95 -5.09
CA TYR A 223 -1.48 -19.45 -5.19
C TYR A 223 -2.51 -18.32 -5.10
N ARG A 224 -3.62 -18.46 -5.84
CA ARG A 224 -4.82 -17.63 -5.69
C ARG A 224 -6.08 -18.41 -5.99
N ASP A 225 -7.12 -18.21 -5.17
CA ASP A 225 -8.46 -18.79 -5.36
C ASP A 225 -8.46 -20.31 -5.56
N GLY A 226 -7.57 -21.03 -4.86
CA GLY A 226 -7.44 -22.49 -4.96
C GLY A 226 -6.60 -22.98 -6.14
N GLN A 227 -5.92 -22.09 -6.87
CA GLN A 227 -5.13 -22.43 -8.05
C GLN A 227 -3.68 -22.02 -7.88
N ASP A 228 -2.78 -22.88 -8.36
CA ASP A 228 -1.40 -22.47 -8.66
C ASP A 228 -1.43 -21.52 -9.86
N THR A 229 -0.90 -20.33 -9.67
CA THR A 229 -0.97 -19.26 -10.68
C THR A 229 0.17 -19.36 -11.69
N GLY A 230 1.22 -20.12 -11.39
CA GLY A 230 2.47 -20.14 -12.15
C GLY A 230 3.39 -18.93 -11.88
N TYR A 231 2.99 -17.97 -11.04
CA TYR A 231 3.80 -16.83 -10.62
C TYR A 231 4.43 -17.08 -9.24
N ALA A 232 5.54 -16.40 -8.94
CA ALA A 232 6.04 -16.35 -7.56
C ALA A 232 5.27 -15.31 -6.72
N SER A 233 4.96 -14.16 -7.33
CA SER A 233 4.05 -13.15 -6.79
C SER A 233 2.90 -12.90 -7.75
N TYR A 234 1.73 -13.48 -7.47
CA TYR A 234 0.52 -13.14 -8.20
C TYR A 234 -0.08 -11.80 -7.74
N ARG A 235 0.21 -11.36 -6.51
CA ARG A 235 -0.24 -10.04 -6.03
C ARG A 235 0.13 -8.93 -7.01
N THR A 236 1.35 -8.94 -7.55
CA THR A 236 1.77 -7.97 -8.57
C THR A 236 0.88 -8.01 -9.82
N GLN A 237 0.55 -9.21 -10.31
CA GLN A 237 -0.35 -9.39 -11.47
C GLN A 237 -1.80 -8.95 -11.17
N ALA A 238 -2.27 -9.15 -9.94
CA ALA A 238 -3.56 -8.62 -9.51
C ALA A 238 -3.55 -7.09 -9.47
N TRP A 239 -2.44 -6.48 -9.03
CA TRP A 239 -2.29 -5.05 -8.79
C TRP A 239 -2.15 -4.22 -10.06
N VAL A 240 -1.47 -4.72 -11.10
CA VAL A 240 -1.32 -4.00 -12.39
C VAL A 240 -2.64 -3.74 -13.12
N ARG A 241 -3.74 -4.36 -12.69
CA ARG A 241 -5.09 -4.09 -13.19
C ARG A 241 -5.65 -2.75 -12.71
N TRP A 242 -5.08 -2.17 -11.65
CA TRP A 242 -5.44 -0.85 -11.16
C TRP A 242 -4.77 0.24 -12.02
N PRO A 243 -5.54 1.20 -12.55
CA PRO A 243 -4.98 2.32 -13.30
C PRO A 243 -3.95 3.09 -12.48
N GLY A 244 -2.77 3.33 -13.05
CA GLY A 244 -1.68 4.04 -12.38
C GLY A 244 -0.84 3.17 -11.44
N ALA A 245 -1.11 1.86 -11.32
CA ALA A 245 -0.23 0.94 -10.62
C ALA A 245 1.04 0.61 -11.43
N GLY A 246 2.14 0.39 -10.73
CA GLY A 246 3.41 -0.06 -11.31
C GLY A 246 4.51 1.00 -11.33
N PRO A 247 5.53 0.80 -12.19
CA PRO A 247 6.70 1.68 -12.24
C PRO A 247 6.39 3.00 -12.93
N THR A 248 7.16 4.03 -12.57
CA THR A 248 7.01 5.40 -13.07
C THR A 248 8.17 5.81 -13.96
N ASP A 249 7.94 6.85 -14.77
CA ASP A 249 9.03 7.56 -15.46
C ASP A 249 9.87 8.36 -14.44
N LEU A 250 10.98 8.93 -14.92
CA LEU A 250 11.78 9.86 -14.14
C LEU A 250 11.00 11.18 -13.93
N PHE A 251 10.85 11.59 -12.69
CA PHE A 251 10.21 12.85 -12.33
C PHE A 251 11.20 14.02 -12.41
N GLY A 252 12.42 13.86 -11.92
CA GLY A 252 13.48 14.88 -11.93
C GLY A 252 13.29 16.05 -10.96
N SER A 253 12.06 16.35 -10.53
CA SER A 253 11.80 17.36 -9.50
C SER A 253 10.49 17.11 -8.72
N PRO A 254 10.38 17.64 -7.48
CA PRO A 254 9.12 17.61 -6.71
C PRO A 254 7.95 18.27 -7.42
N GLU A 255 8.20 19.32 -8.20
CA GLU A 255 7.16 20.03 -8.96
C GLU A 255 6.60 19.14 -10.07
N ARG A 256 7.48 18.42 -10.79
CA ARG A 256 7.05 17.47 -11.82
C ARG A 256 6.32 16.27 -11.21
N TYR A 257 6.80 15.73 -10.10
CA TYR A 257 6.09 14.69 -9.34
C TYR A 257 4.66 15.13 -8.97
N ARG A 258 4.53 16.31 -8.35
CA ARG A 258 3.21 16.85 -7.96
C ARG A 258 2.32 17.14 -9.17
N ALA A 259 2.88 17.66 -10.26
CA ALA A 259 2.15 17.93 -11.48
C ALA A 259 1.61 16.64 -12.11
N GLU A 260 2.39 15.56 -12.07
CA GLU A 260 1.98 14.25 -12.57
C GLU A 260 0.87 13.64 -11.70
N VAL A 261 1.02 13.67 -10.37
CA VAL A 261 -0.04 13.25 -9.43
C VAL A 261 -1.32 14.07 -9.67
N ALA A 262 -1.21 15.39 -9.79
CA ALA A 262 -2.37 16.25 -10.07
C ALA A 262 -3.02 15.94 -11.43
N ALA A 263 -2.22 15.64 -12.47
CA ALA A 263 -2.73 15.25 -13.78
C ALA A 263 -3.48 13.91 -13.73
N LEU A 264 -2.97 12.93 -12.97
CA LEU A 264 -3.65 11.66 -12.75
C LEU A 264 -5.00 11.88 -12.04
N LEU A 265 -5.04 12.68 -10.98
CA LEU A 265 -6.27 12.99 -10.27
C LEU A 265 -7.27 13.77 -11.14
N ALA A 266 -6.80 14.67 -11.99
CA ALA A 266 -7.64 15.44 -12.90
C ALA A 266 -8.38 14.57 -13.94
N THR A 267 -7.94 13.32 -14.16
CA THR A 267 -8.68 12.37 -15.01
C THR A 267 -9.98 11.88 -14.37
N GLY A 268 -10.12 12.02 -13.05
CA GLY A 268 -11.22 11.47 -12.26
C GLY A 268 -11.17 9.95 -12.09
N VAL A 269 -10.09 9.29 -12.55
CA VAL A 269 -9.93 7.83 -12.40
C VAL A 269 -9.45 7.48 -10.99
N PRO A 270 -8.26 7.90 -10.50
CA PRO A 270 -8.00 7.83 -9.06
C PRO A 270 -8.92 8.82 -8.33
N LEU A 271 -9.61 8.35 -7.29
CA LEU A 271 -10.56 9.18 -6.55
C LEU A 271 -9.87 10.15 -5.59
N ASP A 272 -8.64 9.85 -5.18
CA ASP A 272 -7.75 10.70 -4.40
C ASP A 272 -6.29 10.23 -4.48
N GLU A 273 -5.39 10.94 -3.79
CA GLU A 273 -3.96 10.61 -3.72
C GLU A 273 -3.69 9.22 -3.13
N GLY A 274 -4.61 8.68 -2.31
CA GLY A 274 -4.50 7.32 -1.78
C GLY A 274 -4.57 6.25 -2.87
N MET A 275 -5.18 6.57 -4.02
CA MET A 275 -5.27 5.70 -5.19
C MET A 275 -4.11 5.86 -6.19
N VAL A 276 -3.08 6.62 -5.83
CA VAL A 276 -1.82 6.67 -6.60
C VAL A 276 -0.97 5.48 -6.19
N TYR A 277 -0.98 4.45 -7.03
CA TYR A 277 -0.47 3.10 -6.74
C TYR A 277 0.92 2.82 -7.33
N PHE A 278 1.78 3.83 -7.42
CA PHE A 278 3.16 3.65 -7.85
C PHE A 278 3.88 2.62 -6.97
N ASP A 279 4.80 1.85 -7.56
CA ASP A 279 5.60 0.84 -6.84
C ASP A 279 6.42 1.44 -5.68
N ALA A 280 6.79 2.71 -5.81
CA ALA A 280 7.26 3.55 -4.71
C ALA A 280 6.77 4.99 -4.89
N ARG A 281 6.53 5.72 -3.79
CA ARG A 281 6.01 7.10 -3.83
C ARG A 281 6.57 7.96 -2.70
N LEU A 282 6.38 9.28 -2.81
CA LEU A 282 6.48 10.15 -1.65
C LEU A 282 5.24 9.91 -0.77
N SER A 283 5.44 9.63 0.51
CA SER A 283 4.32 9.54 1.43
C SER A 283 3.65 10.92 1.58
N ALA A 284 2.32 10.95 1.51
CA ALA A 284 1.53 12.16 1.71
C ALA A 284 1.52 12.62 3.18
N ARG A 285 1.77 11.71 4.12
CA ARG A 285 1.68 11.96 5.57
C ARG A 285 3.05 12.10 6.23
N TYR A 286 4.01 11.28 5.81
CA TYR A 286 5.33 11.21 6.44
C TYR A 286 6.41 11.73 5.50
N PRO A 287 7.48 12.37 6.02
CA PRO A 287 8.63 12.80 5.22
C PRO A 287 9.50 11.59 4.80
N THR A 288 8.91 10.70 4.01
CA THR A 288 9.47 9.39 3.67
C THR A 288 9.26 9.08 2.18
N VAL A 289 10.16 8.24 1.65
CA VAL A 289 9.86 7.43 0.47
C VAL A 289 9.21 6.14 0.97
N GLU A 290 8.08 5.80 0.37
CA GLU A 290 7.26 4.64 0.69
C GLU A 290 7.38 3.63 -0.45
N VAL A 291 8.02 2.48 -0.19
CA VAL A 291 8.18 1.36 -1.12
C VAL A 291 7.04 0.38 -0.92
N ARG A 292 6.27 0.10 -1.97
CA ARG A 292 4.99 -0.63 -1.90
C ARG A 292 4.92 -1.89 -2.77
N VAL A 293 6.01 -2.17 -3.49
CA VAL A 293 6.07 -3.29 -4.45
C VAL A 293 5.98 -4.66 -3.76
N ALA A 294 6.42 -4.77 -2.51
CA ALA A 294 6.61 -6.06 -1.84
C ALA A 294 5.30 -6.75 -1.44
N ASP A 295 5.30 -8.07 -1.57
CA ASP A 295 4.34 -8.95 -0.91
C ASP A 295 4.59 -8.93 0.61
N VAL A 296 3.56 -9.17 1.42
CA VAL A 296 3.78 -9.46 2.84
C VAL A 296 4.61 -10.75 2.97
N CYS A 297 5.71 -10.71 3.73
CA CYS A 297 6.61 -11.88 3.86
C CYS A 297 6.10 -12.85 4.94
N LEU A 298 6.37 -14.15 4.82
CA LEU A 298 5.95 -15.13 5.82
C LEU A 298 6.67 -14.93 7.17
N ASP A 299 7.99 -14.77 7.16
CA ASP A 299 8.79 -14.57 8.37
C ASP A 299 9.01 -13.07 8.64
N PRO A 300 8.76 -12.56 9.86
CA PRO A 300 9.07 -11.18 10.19
C PRO A 300 10.57 -10.81 10.05
N ALA A 301 11.49 -11.79 10.10
CA ALA A 301 12.91 -11.55 9.83
C ALA A 301 13.16 -11.15 8.37
N ASP A 302 12.43 -11.72 7.41
CA ASP A 302 12.50 -11.34 6.00
C ASP A 302 11.97 -9.92 5.79
N VAL A 303 10.93 -9.54 6.52
CA VAL A 303 10.39 -8.17 6.52
C VAL A 303 11.43 -7.17 7.04
N ALA A 304 12.11 -7.50 8.15
CA ALA A 304 13.18 -6.66 8.69
C ALA A 304 14.36 -6.54 7.71
N LEU A 305 14.75 -7.65 7.05
CA LEU A 305 15.76 -7.63 5.99
C LEU A 305 15.34 -6.73 4.82
N LEU A 306 14.10 -6.88 4.33
CA LEU A 306 13.54 -6.06 3.27
C LEU A 306 13.58 -4.57 3.64
N ALA A 307 13.20 -4.22 4.88
CA ALA A 307 13.25 -2.85 5.35
C ALA A 307 14.68 -2.27 5.38
N VAL A 308 15.67 -3.08 5.78
CA VAL A 308 17.08 -2.69 5.75
C VAL A 308 17.57 -2.49 4.31
N LEU A 309 17.17 -3.35 3.37
CA LEU A 309 17.51 -3.21 1.95
C LEU A 309 16.89 -1.94 1.35
N CYS A 310 15.62 -1.67 1.63
CA CYS A 310 14.97 -0.42 1.26
C CYS A 310 15.73 0.79 1.80
N ARG A 311 16.10 0.79 3.09
CA ARG A 311 16.90 1.87 3.68
C ARG A 311 18.25 2.02 2.98
N ALA A 312 18.95 0.93 2.70
CA ALA A 312 20.24 0.97 2.02
C ALA A 312 20.12 1.55 0.59
N LEU A 313 19.05 1.21 -0.14
CA LEU A 313 18.76 1.79 -1.46
C LEU A 313 18.50 3.29 -1.36
N VAL A 314 17.71 3.73 -0.39
CA VAL A 314 17.43 5.17 -0.17
C VAL A 314 18.68 5.93 0.25
N GLU A 315 19.49 5.38 1.15
CA GLU A 315 20.79 5.96 1.55
C GLU A 315 21.71 6.14 0.35
N THR A 316 21.86 5.08 -0.46
CA THR A 316 22.72 5.07 -1.65
C THR A 316 22.24 6.08 -2.68
N ALA A 317 20.95 6.03 -3.04
CA ALA A 317 20.36 6.95 -4.01
C ALA A 317 20.44 8.42 -3.57
N ALA A 318 20.28 8.69 -2.27
CA ALA A 318 20.44 10.03 -1.74
C ALA A 318 21.91 10.51 -1.79
N ALA A 319 22.88 9.60 -1.59
CA ALA A 319 24.30 9.91 -1.73
C ALA A 319 24.69 10.20 -3.18
N GLU A 320 24.26 9.36 -4.12
CA GLU A 320 24.44 9.55 -5.57
C GLU A 320 23.85 10.89 -6.04
N TRP A 321 22.64 11.23 -5.56
CA TRP A 321 22.01 12.52 -5.85
C TRP A 321 22.84 13.71 -5.35
N ARG A 322 23.34 13.65 -4.10
CA ARG A 322 24.22 14.71 -3.55
C ARG A 322 25.54 14.82 -4.29
N ALA A 323 26.05 13.71 -4.83
CA ALA A 323 27.24 13.69 -5.67
C ALA A 323 26.99 14.21 -7.11
N GLY A 324 25.73 14.46 -7.48
CA GLY A 324 25.36 14.93 -8.81
C GLY A 324 25.33 13.83 -9.87
N GLU A 325 25.33 12.56 -9.47
CA GLU A 325 25.26 11.43 -10.39
C GLU A 325 23.86 11.36 -11.01
N PRO A 326 23.70 11.17 -12.33
CA PRO A 326 22.39 11.08 -12.96
C PRO A 326 21.65 9.81 -12.51
N ALA A 327 20.31 9.88 -12.43
CA ALA A 327 19.50 8.69 -12.21
C ALA A 327 19.63 7.72 -13.40
N PRO A 328 19.56 6.39 -13.19
CA PRO A 328 19.60 5.42 -14.29
C PRO A 328 18.48 5.65 -15.30
N ASP A 329 18.86 5.83 -16.57
CA ASP A 329 17.93 5.98 -17.69
C ASP A 329 17.44 4.61 -18.18
N VAL A 330 16.67 3.94 -17.31
CA VAL A 330 15.97 2.71 -17.64
C VAL A 330 14.54 3.06 -18.06
N PRO A 331 14.11 2.75 -19.30
CA PRO A 331 12.76 3.02 -19.74
C PRO A 331 11.73 2.26 -18.90
N THR A 332 10.62 2.91 -18.56
CA THR A 332 9.54 2.31 -17.78
C THR A 332 8.93 1.08 -18.47
N THR A 333 8.96 1.04 -19.81
CA THR A 333 8.55 -0.14 -20.58
C THR A 333 9.42 -1.37 -20.29
N ILE A 334 10.71 -1.19 -20.00
CA ILE A 334 11.61 -2.28 -19.58
C ILE A 334 11.35 -2.66 -18.13
N LEU A 335 11.16 -1.68 -17.23
CA LEU A 335 10.83 -1.95 -15.83
C LEU A 335 9.56 -2.80 -15.69
N ARG A 336 8.55 -2.55 -16.52
CA ARG A 336 7.31 -3.35 -16.56
C ARG A 336 7.51 -4.82 -16.94
N MET A 337 8.61 -5.18 -17.60
CA MET A 337 8.89 -6.57 -17.98
C MET A 337 9.49 -7.39 -16.82
N ALA A 338 9.81 -6.75 -15.70
CA ALA A 338 10.36 -7.41 -14.52
C ALA A 338 9.29 -7.83 -13.48
N ALA A 339 8.00 -7.58 -13.78
CA ALA A 339 6.85 -7.77 -12.90
C ALA A 339 6.01 -9.01 -13.27
#